data_AF-A0A813DLS1-F1
#
_entry.id   AF-A0A813DLS1-F1
#
_cell.length_a   1.000
_cell.length_b   1.000
_cell.length_c   1.000
_cell.angle_alpha   90.00
_cell.angle_beta   90.00
_cell.angle_gamma   90.00
#
_symmetry.space_group_name_H-M   'P 1'
#
loop_
_entity.id
_entity.type
_entity.pdbx_description
1 polymer ?
#
loop_
_entity_poly.entity_id
_entity_poly.type
_entity_poly.pdbx_seq_one_letter_code
_entity_poly.pdbx_strand_id
1 'polypeptide(L)'
;GNPYMTALVPIGGFKLLEAVGRLSGNRLLFLVGDKGHQDPAEFKGWRAPHLAVHGSFSFMVNFDALRIFFEHLGGFSQHTPYQDSFQCGVYSLGRSSDSPSLLSSLA
;
A
#
# COMPACT_ATOMS: atom_id res chain seq x y z
N GLY A 1 10.20 21.21 -17.88
CA GLY A 1 9.38 20.95 -16.68
C GLY A 1 10.30 20.64 -15.52
N ASN A 2 9.91 20.97 -14.29
CA ASN A 2 10.72 20.70 -13.10
C ASN A 2 10.98 19.18 -12.96
N PRO A 3 12.24 18.71 -12.96
CA PRO A 3 12.57 17.28 -12.89
C PRO A 3 12.46 16.70 -11.47
N TYR A 4 12.29 17.54 -10.44
CA TYR A 4 12.27 17.09 -9.06
C TYR A 4 10.95 16.40 -8.71
N MET A 5 11.07 15.34 -7.89
CA MET A 5 9.98 14.55 -7.35
C MET A 5 9.99 14.68 -5.83
N THR A 6 8.82 14.89 -5.23
CA THR A 6 8.67 14.87 -3.77
C THR A 6 7.53 13.94 -3.38
N ALA A 7 7.75 13.07 -2.40
CA ALA A 7 6.75 12.09 -1.95
C ALA A 7 6.77 11.95 -0.42
N LEU A 8 5.62 11.55 0.14
CA LEU A 8 5.52 11.09 1.53
C LEU A 8 5.66 9.58 1.57
N VAL A 9 6.40 9.08 2.56
CA VAL A 9 6.58 7.65 2.80
C VAL A 9 5.81 7.26 4.06
N PRO A 10 4.92 6.25 4.01
CA PRO A 10 4.04 5.89 5.12
C PRO A 10 4.78 5.02 6.17
N ILE A 11 5.86 5.53 6.77
CA ILE A 11 6.70 4.78 7.72
C ILE A 11 5.89 4.20 8.89
N GLY A 12 4.94 4.95 9.42
CA GLY A 12 4.04 4.45 10.47
C GLY A 12 3.15 3.30 9.99
N GLY A 13 2.66 3.38 8.75
CA GLY A 13 1.90 2.32 8.11
C GLY A 13 2.74 1.06 7.89
N PHE A 14 4.00 1.20 7.45
CA PHE A 14 4.91 0.07 7.32
C PHE A 14 5.16 -0.63 8.66
N LYS A 15 5.44 0.12 9.72
CA LYS A 15 5.62 -0.44 11.07
C LYS A 15 4.37 -1.20 11.55
N LEU A 16 3.18 -0.66 11.25
CA LEU A 16 1.92 -1.35 11.55
C LEU A 16 1.81 -2.66 10.76
N LEU A 17 2.06 -2.63 9.45
CA LEU A 17 1.99 -3.81 8.59
C LEU A 17 2.99 -4.89 9.00
N GLU A 18 4.21 -4.52 9.39
CA GLU A 18 5.19 -5.45 9.96
C GLU A 18 4.71 -6.05 11.27
N ALA A 19 4.14 -5.24 12.17
CA ALA A 19 3.63 -5.72 13.45
C ALA A 19 2.46 -6.70 13.27
N VAL A 20 1.49 -6.34 12.42
CA VAL A 20 0.35 -7.20 12.10
C VAL A 20 0.81 -8.46 11.36
N GLY A 21 1.77 -8.33 10.43
CA GLY A 21 2.38 -9.46 9.74
C GLY A 21 3.02 -10.45 10.71
N ARG A 22 3.79 -9.97 11.70
CA ARG A 22 4.35 -10.85 12.75
C ARG A 22 3.25 -11.54 13.56
N LEU A 23 2.20 -10.82 13.94
CA LEU A 23 1.07 -11.39 14.70
C LEU A 23 0.32 -12.46 13.90
N SER A 24 0.30 -12.36 12.57
CA SER A 24 -0.37 -13.31 11.69
C SER A 24 0.54 -14.43 11.18
N GLY A 25 1.77 -14.56 11.70
CA GLY A 25 2.74 -15.55 11.24
C GLY A 25 3.20 -15.30 9.80
N ASN A 26 3.37 -14.04 9.43
CA ASN A 26 3.71 -13.54 8.10
C ASN A 26 2.73 -13.94 6.99
N ARG A 27 1.47 -14.23 7.36
CA ARG A 27 0.36 -14.44 6.43
C ARG A 27 -0.62 -13.29 6.56
N LEU A 28 -0.64 -12.39 5.59
CA LEU A 28 -1.44 -11.17 5.66
C LEU A 28 -2.13 -10.95 4.33
N LEU A 29 -3.44 -10.68 4.35
CA LEU A 29 -4.15 -10.06 3.24
C LEU A 29 -4.54 -8.66 3.67
N PHE A 30 -4.05 -7.66 2.96
CA PHE A 30 -4.31 -6.25 3.24
C PHE A 30 -5.11 -5.66 2.08
N LEU A 31 -6.30 -5.15 2.39
CA LEU A 31 -7.18 -4.45 1.47
C LEU A 31 -7.26 -2.99 1.91
N VAL A 32 -7.04 -2.08 0.98
CA VAL A 32 -7.11 -0.63 1.24
C VAL A 32 -7.81 0.07 0.09
N GLY A 33 -8.71 0.99 0.45
CA GLY A 33 -9.37 1.91 -0.47
C GLY A 33 -9.31 3.31 0.11
N ASP A 34 -8.61 4.23 -0.54
CA ASP A 34 -8.45 5.61 -0.07
C ASP A 34 -8.01 6.53 -1.23
N LYS A 35 -7.94 7.83 -0.99
CA LYS A 35 -7.32 8.77 -1.92
C LYS A 35 -5.82 8.58 -1.97
N GLY A 36 -5.25 8.44 -3.16
CA GLY A 36 -3.83 8.10 -3.26
C GLY A 36 -3.21 8.24 -4.64
N HIS A 37 -1.90 8.03 -4.66
CA HIS A 37 -1.06 8.00 -5.85
C HIS A 37 -0.55 6.59 -6.08
N GLN A 38 -0.68 6.08 -7.30
CA GLN A 38 -0.29 4.71 -7.66
C GLN A 38 0.90 4.65 -8.61
N ASP A 39 1.17 5.74 -9.34
CA ASP A 39 2.29 5.83 -10.28
C ASP A 39 3.33 6.85 -9.79
N PRO A 40 4.64 6.50 -9.74
CA PRO A 40 5.73 7.44 -9.46
C PRO A 40 5.67 8.75 -10.27
N ALA A 41 5.14 8.72 -11.49
CA ALA A 41 4.98 9.88 -12.36
C ALA A 41 4.05 10.94 -11.76
N GLU A 42 3.10 10.56 -10.90
CA GLU A 42 2.17 11.47 -10.24
C GLU A 42 2.87 12.41 -9.24
N PHE A 43 4.06 12.03 -8.74
CA PHE A 43 4.85 12.86 -7.82
C PHE A 43 5.76 13.86 -8.55
N LYS A 44 5.84 13.84 -9.89
CA LYS A 44 6.68 14.77 -10.66
C LYS A 44 6.06 16.15 -10.69
N GLY A 45 6.89 17.18 -10.51
CA GLY A 45 6.45 18.58 -10.60
C GLY A 45 5.60 19.05 -9.42
N TRP A 46 5.30 18.18 -8.46
CA TRP A 46 4.66 18.56 -7.21
C TRP A 46 5.63 19.38 -6.34
N ARG A 47 5.12 20.49 -5.79
CA ARG A 47 5.76 21.22 -4.67
C ARG A 47 5.62 20.37 -3.39
N ALA A 48 6.14 20.88 -2.27
CA ALA A 48 6.13 20.23 -0.95
C ALA A 48 4.88 19.36 -0.74
N PRO A 49 5.04 18.12 -0.26
CA PRO A 49 3.97 17.15 -0.28
C PRO A 49 2.78 17.68 0.53
N HIS A 50 1.59 17.60 -0.08
CA HIS A 50 0.40 18.18 0.52
C HIS A 50 -0.03 17.38 1.75
N LEU A 51 -0.07 18.06 2.89
CA LEU A 51 -0.60 17.55 4.15
C LEU A 51 -1.75 18.46 4.57
N ALA A 52 -2.95 17.89 4.64
CA ALA A 52 -4.16 18.59 5.07
C ALA A 52 -4.23 18.59 6.60
N VAL A 53 -4.53 19.73 7.23
CA VAL A 53 -4.68 19.85 8.69
C VAL A 53 -6.06 20.41 9.02
N HIS A 54 -6.89 19.62 9.71
CA HIS A 54 -8.19 20.03 10.22
C HIS A 54 -8.57 19.21 11.46
N GLY A 55 -8.12 19.62 12.65
CA GLY A 55 -8.31 18.87 13.91
C GLY A 55 -7.50 17.55 14.00
N SER A 56 -7.13 16.99 12.86
CA SER A 56 -6.13 15.94 12.63
C SER A 56 -5.31 16.30 11.39
N PHE A 57 -4.32 15.50 11.02
CA PHE A 57 -3.64 15.61 9.73
C PHE A 57 -3.98 14.42 8.83
N SER A 58 -4.06 14.66 7.53
CA SER A 58 -4.22 13.62 6.51
C SER A 58 -3.39 13.94 5.27
N PHE A 59 -3.07 12.89 4.52
CA PHE A 59 -2.35 12.96 3.25
C PHE A 59 -2.81 11.82 2.35
N MET A 60 -2.59 11.97 1.05
CA MET A 60 -2.90 10.92 0.09
C MET A 60 -2.01 9.70 0.34
N VAL A 61 -2.60 8.51 0.24
CA VAL A 61 -1.88 7.24 0.38
C VAL A 61 -0.91 7.09 -0.78
N ASN A 62 0.32 6.70 -0.45
CA ASN A 62 1.32 6.33 -1.45
C ASN A 62 1.18 4.83 -1.77
N PHE A 63 0.31 4.50 -2.73
CA PHE A 63 0.06 3.11 -3.15
C PHE A 63 1.29 2.49 -3.81
N ASP A 64 2.11 3.29 -4.51
CA ASP A 64 3.39 2.82 -5.06
C ASP A 64 4.36 2.38 -3.95
N ALA A 65 4.45 3.14 -2.86
CA ALA A 65 5.28 2.75 -1.73
C ALA A 65 4.77 1.49 -1.02
N LEU A 66 3.44 1.29 -0.93
CA LEU A 66 2.87 0.04 -0.42
C LEU A 66 3.20 -1.14 -1.34
N ARG A 67 3.09 -0.96 -2.65
CA ARG A 67 3.46 -1.96 -3.67
C ARG A 67 4.91 -2.40 -3.48
N ILE A 68 5.84 -1.44 -3.48
CA ILE A 68 7.27 -1.69 -3.27
C ILE A 68 7.52 -2.41 -1.93
N PHE A 69 6.86 -1.99 -0.86
CA PHE A 69 7.00 -2.61 0.46
C PHE A 69 6.59 -4.08 0.46
N PHE A 70 5.42 -4.44 -0.09
CA PHE A 70 4.97 -5.82 -0.14
C PHE A 70 5.79 -6.67 -1.12
N GLU A 71 6.14 -6.15 -2.30
CA GLU A 71 7.01 -6.84 -3.26
C GLU A 71 8.40 -7.12 -2.66
N HIS A 72 8.97 -6.17 -1.90
CA HIS A 72 10.25 -6.33 -1.22
C HIS A 72 10.23 -7.47 -0.18
N LEU A 73 9.08 -7.70 0.46
CA LEU A 73 8.87 -8.80 1.40
C LEU A 73 8.55 -10.14 0.69
N GLY A 74 8.63 -10.21 -0.64
CA GLY A 74 8.29 -11.38 -1.44
C GLY A 74 6.78 -11.63 -1.54
N GLY A 75 5.98 -10.61 -1.28
CA GLY A 75 4.53 -10.63 -1.35
C GLY A 75 3.97 -10.36 -2.74
N PHE A 76 2.65 -10.22 -2.79
CA PHE A 76 1.89 -9.86 -3.99
C PHE A 76 1.18 -8.52 -3.78
N SER A 77 0.98 -7.78 -4.87
CA SER A 77 0.23 -6.52 -4.89
C SER A 77 -0.53 -6.36 -6.20
N GLN A 78 -1.76 -5.87 -6.13
CA GLN A 78 -2.57 -5.51 -7.29
C GLN A 78 -3.44 -4.30 -6.97
N HIS A 79 -3.64 -3.45 -7.96
CA HIS A 79 -4.35 -2.18 -7.84
C HIS A 79 -5.44 -2.08 -8.89
N THR A 80 -6.41 -1.20 -8.65
CA THR A 80 -7.36 -0.78 -9.68
C THR A 80 -6.63 -0.12 -10.85
N PRO A 81 -6.99 -0.40 -12.12
CA PRO A 81 -6.32 0.18 -13.28
C PRO A 81 -6.70 1.64 -13.55
N TYR A 82 -7.58 2.23 -12.72
CA TYR A 82 -8.14 3.56 -12.92
C TYR A 82 -7.24 4.63 -12.31
N GLN A 83 -7.00 5.73 -13.02
CA GLN A 83 -6.17 6.85 -12.56
C GLN A 83 -7.01 7.94 -11.85
N ASP A 84 -8.05 7.54 -11.12
CA ASP A 84 -8.89 8.45 -10.34
C ASP A 84 -8.23 8.83 -9.01
N SER A 85 -8.75 9.86 -8.34
CA SER A 85 -8.21 10.24 -7.02
C SER A 85 -8.42 9.17 -5.95
N PHE A 86 -9.45 8.33 -6.07
CA PHE A 86 -9.73 7.22 -5.17
C PHE A 86 -9.19 5.92 -5.75
N GLN A 87 -8.38 5.22 -4.96
CA GLN A 87 -7.62 4.06 -5.37
C GLN A 87 -7.95 2.87 -4.46
N CYS A 88 -7.97 1.68 -5.04
CA CYS A 88 -8.09 0.43 -4.28
C CYS A 88 -6.88 -0.47 -4.57
N GLY A 89 -6.36 -1.11 -3.53
CA GLY A 89 -5.25 -2.04 -3.62
C GLY A 89 -5.46 -3.28 -2.74
N VAL A 90 -5.03 -4.42 -3.24
CA VAL A 90 -4.88 -5.67 -2.50
C VAL A 90 -3.41 -6.03 -2.44
N TYR A 91 -2.95 -6.39 -1.24
CA TYR A 91 -1.58 -6.78 -0.98
C TYR A 91 -1.56 -8.02 -0.11
N SER A 92 -0.61 -8.93 -0.32
CA SER A 92 -0.50 -10.12 0.51
C SER A 92 0.92 -10.55 0.82
N LEU A 93 1.07 -11.15 2.00
CA LEU A 93 2.27 -11.85 2.47
C LEU A 93 1.94 -13.32 2.75
N GLY A 94 2.95 -14.19 2.61
CA GLY A 94 2.84 -15.63 2.81
C GLY A 94 2.69 -16.38 1.47
N ARG A 95 3.30 -17.56 1.37
CA ARG A 95 3.22 -18.39 0.17
C ARG A 95 1.84 -19.03 0.07
N SER A 96 1.29 -19.10 -1.15
CA SER A 96 0.07 -19.86 -1.45
C SER A 96 0.15 -21.33 -1.00
N SER A 97 1.35 -21.92 -0.94
CA SER A 97 1.59 -23.30 -0.50
C SER A 97 1.30 -23.59 0.98
N ASP A 98 1.25 -22.56 1.83
CA ASP A 98 1.17 -22.71 3.29
C ASP A 98 -0.20 -22.29 3.84
N SER A 99 -1.11 -21.87 2.95
CA SER A 99 -2.50 -21.62 3.29
C SER A 99 -3.30 -22.89 3.05
N PRO A 100 -4.11 -23.38 4.01
CA PRO A 100 -5.11 -24.40 3.71
C PRO A 100 -5.95 -23.86 2.54
N SER A 101 -6.10 -24.65 1.48
CA SER A 101 -6.98 -24.23 0.40
C SER A 101 -8.37 -23.98 0.99
N LEU A 102 -9.11 -22.99 0.49
CA LEU A 102 -10.51 -22.79 0.93
C LEU A 102 -11.35 -24.08 0.74
N LEU A 103 -10.95 -24.94 -0.21
CA LEU A 103 -11.53 -26.26 -0.42
C LEU A 103 -11.22 -27.25 0.71
N SER A 104 -10.08 -27.14 1.39
CA SER A 104 -9.73 -27.98 2.55
C SER A 104 -10.53 -27.63 3.82
N SER A 105 -11.08 -26.42 3.91
CA SER A 105 -11.97 -26.01 5.01
C SER A 105 -13.44 -26.39 4.77
N LEU A 106 -13.75 -27.01 3.64
CA LEU A 106 -15.09 -27.47 3.25
C LEU A 106 -15.24 -29.01 3.35
N ALA A 107 -14.22 -29.71 3.84
CA ALA A 107 -14.23 -31.15 4.14
C ALA A 107 -14.37 -31.38 5.65
#